data_AF-A0A2T7Q3P5-F1
#
_entry.id   AF-A0A2T7Q3P5-F1
#
_cell.length_a   1.000
_cell.length_b   1.000
_cell.length_c   1.000
_cell.angle_alpha   90.00
_cell.angle_beta   90.00
_cell.angle_gamma   90.00
#
_symmetry.space_group_name_H-M   'P 1'
#
loop_
_entity.id
_entity.type
_entity.pdbx_description
1 polymer ?
#
loop_
_entity_poly.entity_id
_entity_poly.type
_entity_poly.pdbx_seq_one_letter_code
_entity_poly.pdbx_strand_id
1 'polypeptide(L)'
;MRYGKNILILALAIGLFLFFYIRYVNKERKESIALLLNQPSTGDIYKIRYTDYNNNRTVRYFRVAEVTKDEVTFYRGKLSAWNVSDVFLNEFDLNRIETFSNDDLKLLGKGLYNSDEMRKAELVEIERKTGTPPPNSL
;
A
#
# COMPACT_ATOMS: atom_id res chain seq x y z
N MET A 1 40.84 13.97 -21.34
CA MET A 1 39.41 14.08 -21.71
C MET A 1 38.61 12.76 -21.76
N ARG A 2 39.15 11.60 -21.30
CA ARG A 2 38.39 10.32 -21.28
C ARG A 2 37.46 10.15 -20.07
N TYR A 3 37.82 10.70 -18.91
CA TYR A 3 37.06 10.54 -17.67
C TYR A 3 35.66 11.17 -17.73
N GLY A 4 35.52 12.39 -18.30
CA GLY A 4 34.21 13.04 -18.43
C GLY A 4 33.23 12.29 -19.33
N LYS A 5 33.71 11.68 -20.42
CA LYS A 5 32.87 10.86 -21.30
C LYS A 5 32.40 9.59 -20.61
N ASN A 6 33.27 8.91 -19.86
CA ASN A 6 32.91 7.70 -19.13
C ASN A 6 31.92 7.97 -17.99
N ILE A 7 32.06 9.09 -17.27
CA ILE A 7 31.11 9.50 -16.22
C ILE A 7 29.74 9.81 -16.82
N LEU A 8 29.69 10.52 -17.95
CA LEU A 8 28.43 10.82 -18.65
C LEU A 8 27.71 9.54 -19.10
N ILE A 9 28.44 8.60 -19.69
CA ILE A 9 27.90 7.31 -20.14
C ILE A 9 27.36 6.50 -18.95
N LEU A 10 28.09 6.46 -17.83
CA LEU A 10 27.65 5.77 -16.62
C LEU A 10 26.39 6.41 -16.03
N ALA A 11 26.33 7.74 -15.95
CA ALA A 11 25.16 8.46 -15.46
C ALA A 11 23.91 8.20 -16.32
N LEU A 12 24.07 8.19 -17.65
CA LEU A 12 22.99 7.84 -18.58
C LEU A 12 22.54 6.38 -18.40
N ALA A 13 23.46 5.44 -18.23
CA ALA A 13 23.14 4.04 -18.00
C ALA A 13 22.36 3.84 -16.69
N ILE A 14 22.79 4.51 -15.61
CA ILE A 14 22.09 4.48 -14.32
C ILE A 14 20.68 5.09 -14.45
N GLY A 15 20.56 6.25 -15.10
CA GLY A 15 19.27 6.90 -15.31
C GLY A 15 18.29 6.02 -16.11
N LEU A 16 18.79 5.38 -17.17
CA LEU A 16 18.01 4.48 -18.00
C LEU A 16 17.60 3.21 -17.23
N PHE A 17 18.53 2.61 -16.48
CA PHE A 17 18.23 1.49 -15.59
C PHE A 17 17.15 1.85 -14.55
N LEU A 18 17.30 2.97 -13.85
CA LEU A 18 16.33 3.43 -12.84
C LEU A 18 14.96 3.67 -13.45
N PHE A 19 14.90 4.25 -14.65
CA PHE A 19 13.65 4.48 -15.36
C PHE A 19 12.88 3.18 -15.63
N PHE A 20 13.56 2.15 -16.15
CA PHE A 20 12.94 0.85 -16.39
C PHE A 20 12.59 0.13 -15.09
N TYR A 21 13.46 0.20 -14.08
CA TYR A 21 13.23 -0.39 -12.77
C TYR A 21 11.97 0.19 -12.10
N ILE A 22 11.82 1.52 -12.07
CA ILE A 22 10.63 2.17 -11.51
C ILE A 22 9.37 1.75 -12.26
N ARG A 23 9.41 1.66 -13.59
CA ARG A 23 8.27 1.18 -14.38
C ARG A 23 7.91 -0.27 -14.10
N TYR A 24 8.92 -1.13 -13.98
CA TYR A 24 8.75 -2.53 -13.64
C TYR A 24 8.05 -2.68 -12.27
N VAL A 25 8.58 -2.04 -11.23
CA VAL A 25 8.00 -2.07 -9.88
C VAL A 25 6.57 -1.53 -9.86
N ASN A 26 6.30 -0.42 -10.56
CA ASN A 26 4.95 0.13 -10.64
C ASN A 26 3.96 -0.80 -11.37
N LYS A 27 4.44 -1.55 -12.36
CA LYS A 27 3.63 -2.56 -13.05
C LYS A 27 3.31 -3.74 -12.12
N GLU A 28 4.32 -4.29 -11.45
CA GLU A 28 4.14 -5.39 -10.48
C GLU A 28 3.15 -5.00 -9.37
N ARG A 29 3.26 -3.78 -8.82
CA ARG A 29 2.32 -3.31 -7.80
C ARG A 29 0.88 -3.27 -8.30
N LYS A 30 0.65 -2.75 -9.51
CA LYS A 30 -0.70 -2.72 -10.11
C LYS A 30 -1.27 -4.11 -10.34
N GLU A 31 -0.45 -5.04 -10.81
CA GLU A 31 -0.86 -6.43 -11.02
C GLU A 31 -1.15 -7.13 -9.69
N SER A 32 -0.31 -6.92 -8.68
CA SER A 32 -0.53 -7.44 -7.31
C SER A 32 -1.83 -6.92 -6.71
N ILE A 33 -2.09 -5.61 -6.78
CA ILE A 33 -3.35 -5.04 -6.30
C ILE A 33 -4.53 -5.64 -7.05
N ALA A 34 -4.49 -5.71 -8.38
CA ALA A 34 -5.58 -6.27 -9.17
C ALA A 34 -5.86 -7.75 -8.83
N LEU A 35 -4.83 -8.53 -8.52
CA LEU A 35 -4.97 -9.93 -8.12
C LEU A 35 -5.55 -10.05 -6.70
N LEU A 36 -4.94 -9.37 -5.72
CA LEU A 36 -5.23 -9.55 -4.30
C LEU A 36 -6.52 -8.84 -3.86
N LEU A 37 -6.88 -7.72 -4.50
CA LEU A 37 -8.10 -6.97 -4.17
C LEU A 37 -9.37 -7.78 -4.41
N ASN A 38 -9.35 -8.71 -5.39
CA ASN A 38 -10.48 -9.59 -5.69
C ASN A 38 -10.54 -10.82 -4.78
N GLN A 39 -9.51 -11.05 -3.96
CA GLN A 39 -9.40 -12.21 -3.09
C GLN A 39 -8.86 -11.78 -1.73
N PRO A 40 -9.51 -10.84 -1.02
CA PRO A 40 -9.04 -10.39 0.29
C PRO A 40 -8.94 -11.57 1.26
N SER A 41 -7.91 -11.58 2.09
CA SER A 41 -7.69 -12.62 3.10
C SER A 41 -7.35 -11.99 4.44
N THR A 42 -7.80 -12.63 5.52
CA THR A 42 -7.48 -12.19 6.89
C THR A 42 -5.96 -12.09 7.07
N GLY A 43 -5.52 -10.94 7.59
CA GLY A 43 -4.12 -10.64 7.80
C GLY A 43 -3.41 -9.90 6.67
N ASP A 44 -4.02 -9.76 5.49
CA ASP A 44 -3.47 -8.90 4.44
C ASP A 44 -3.35 -7.45 4.92
N ILE A 45 -2.33 -6.74 4.46
CA ILE A 45 -2.07 -5.34 4.84
C ILE A 45 -2.26 -4.46 3.61
N TYR A 46 -3.17 -3.49 3.73
CA TYR A 46 -3.54 -2.56 2.69
C TYR A 46 -2.93 -1.20 3.01
N LYS A 47 -2.13 -0.68 2.09
CA LYS A 47 -1.53 0.66 2.21
C LYS A 47 -2.39 1.65 1.44
N ILE A 48 -3.13 2.49 2.16
CA ILE A 48 -4.03 3.46 1.57
C ILE A 48 -3.46 4.86 1.74
N ARG A 49 -3.43 5.60 0.62
CA ARG A 49 -3.02 6.98 0.54
C ARG A 49 -4.25 7.86 0.35
N TYR A 50 -4.38 8.94 1.10
CA TYR A 50 -5.53 9.85 1.00
C TYR A 50 -5.15 11.26 1.48
N THR A 51 -6.05 12.20 1.26
CA THR A 51 -6.02 13.53 1.88
C THR A 51 -7.03 13.57 3.02
N ASP A 52 -6.60 13.88 4.24
CA ASP A 52 -7.50 13.95 5.39
C ASP A 52 -8.41 15.19 5.34
N TYR A 53 -9.33 15.32 6.31
CA TYR A 53 -10.24 16.47 6.42
C TYR A 53 -9.51 17.81 6.63
N ASN A 54 -8.29 17.81 7.15
CA ASN A 54 -7.43 18.98 7.35
C ASN A 54 -6.55 19.32 6.13
N ASN A 55 -6.78 18.69 4.97
CA ASN A 55 -5.95 18.81 3.76
C ASN A 55 -4.53 18.22 3.88
N ASN A 56 -4.24 17.41 4.89
CA ASN A 56 -2.93 16.75 4.99
C ASN A 56 -2.89 15.51 4.09
N ARG A 57 -1.75 15.32 3.43
CA ARG A 57 -1.48 14.06 2.71
C ARG A 57 -1.10 13.00 3.71
N THR A 58 -1.80 11.88 3.65
CA THR A 58 -1.73 10.83 4.65
C THR A 58 -1.57 9.48 3.97
N VAL A 59 -0.72 8.64 4.54
CA VAL A 59 -0.63 7.22 4.21
C VAL A 59 -0.90 6.46 5.50
N ARG A 60 -1.75 5.43 5.42
CA ARG A 60 -2.05 4.57 6.55
C ARG A 60 -2.19 3.12 6.10
N TYR A 61 -1.80 2.21 6.99
CA TYR A 61 -1.91 0.78 6.81
C TYR A 61 -3.17 0.26 7.49
N PHE A 62 -3.81 -0.70 6.84
CA PHE A 62 -5.04 -1.35 7.29
C PHE A 62 -4.84 -2.86 7.20
N ARG A 63 -4.96 -3.57 8.31
CA ARG A 63 -4.85 -5.03 8.32
C ARG A 63 -6.22 -5.65 8.27
N VAL A 64 -6.47 -6.54 7.31
CA VAL A 64 -7.74 -7.27 7.23
C VAL A 64 -7.95 -8.07 8.51
N ALA A 65 -9.01 -7.74 9.23
CA ALA A 65 -9.47 -8.42 10.43
C ALA A 65 -10.41 -9.58 10.06
N GLU A 66 -11.36 -9.30 9.17
CA GLU A 66 -12.41 -10.24 8.77
C GLU A 66 -12.82 -9.96 7.31
N VAL A 67 -13.17 -11.04 6.60
CA VAL A 67 -13.68 -10.99 5.23
C VAL A 67 -15.04 -11.68 5.24
N THR A 68 -16.08 -10.94 4.86
CA THR A 68 -17.41 -11.50 4.64
C THR A 68 -17.71 -11.51 3.14
N LYS A 69 -18.94 -11.91 2.77
CA LYS A 69 -19.34 -11.95 1.36
C LYS A 69 -19.43 -10.54 0.74
N ASP A 70 -19.85 -9.54 1.53
CA ASP A 70 -20.23 -8.23 1.02
C ASP A 70 -19.27 -7.11 1.45
N GLU A 71 -18.50 -7.34 2.51
CA GLU A 71 -17.62 -6.34 3.13
C GLU A 71 -16.32 -6.96 3.67
N VAL A 72 -15.33 -6.09 3.87
CA VAL A 72 -14.06 -6.41 4.49
C VAL A 72 -13.82 -5.45 5.63
N THR A 73 -13.55 -6.01 6.81
CA THR A 73 -13.28 -5.25 8.03
C THR A 73 -11.78 -5.22 8.30
N PHE A 74 -11.27 -4.07 8.72
CA PHE A 74 -9.85 -3.80 8.90
C PHE A 74 -9.56 -3.27 10.30
N TYR A 75 -8.42 -3.68 10.85
CA TYR A 75 -7.76 -2.95 11.93
C TYR A 75 -6.95 -1.80 11.37
N ARG A 76 -7.17 -0.61 11.91
CA ARG A 76 -6.50 0.60 11.47
C ARG A 76 -5.13 0.75 12.11
N GLY A 77 -4.12 1.14 11.33
CA GLY A 77 -2.78 1.44 11.86
C GLY A 77 -2.81 2.62 12.85
N LYS A 78 -1.99 2.56 13.91
CA LYS A 78 -1.93 3.58 14.97
C LYS A 78 -1.44 4.94 14.47
N LEU A 79 -0.51 4.93 13.52
CA LEU A 79 0.10 6.13 12.96
C LEU A 79 -0.21 6.26 11.47
N SER A 80 -0.25 7.51 11.01
CA SER A 80 -0.34 7.83 9.59
C SER A 80 0.47 9.05 9.27
N ALA A 81 1.39 8.93 8.31
CA ALA A 81 2.05 10.09 7.74
C ALA A 81 2.68 9.75 6.39
N TRP A 82 2.86 10.78 5.57
CA TRP A 82 3.29 10.67 4.17
C TRP A 82 4.71 10.12 3.98
N ASN A 83 5.61 10.40 4.93
CA ASN A 83 7.05 10.15 4.83
C ASN A 83 7.58 9.17 5.88
N VAL A 84 6.70 8.52 6.65
CA VAL A 84 7.17 7.61 7.69
C VAL A 84 7.60 6.31 7.03
N SER A 85 8.82 5.87 7.34
CA SER A 85 9.34 4.58 6.89
C SER A 85 8.35 3.47 7.25
N ASP A 86 8.25 2.44 6.41
CA ASP A 86 7.40 1.25 6.56
C ASP A 86 7.65 0.48 7.89
N VAL A 87 8.52 0.95 8.78
CA VAL A 87 8.82 0.39 10.12
C VAL A 87 7.58 0.27 11.02
N PHE A 88 6.54 1.08 10.80
CA PHE A 88 5.29 1.02 11.58
C PHE A 88 4.24 0.04 11.02
N LEU A 89 4.60 -0.81 10.04
CA LEU A 89 3.73 -1.82 9.41
C LEU A 89 3.08 -2.82 10.37
N ASN A 90 3.54 -2.95 11.61
CA ASN A 90 3.07 -3.98 12.55
C ASN A 90 2.23 -3.41 13.73
N GLU A 91 2.02 -2.09 13.79
CA GLU A 91 1.28 -1.45 14.89
C GLU A 91 -0.15 -1.09 14.49
N PHE A 92 -1.06 -2.02 14.74
CA PHE A 92 -2.49 -1.85 14.52
C PHE A 92 -3.22 -1.57 15.83
N ASP A 93 -4.26 -0.74 15.76
CA ASP A 93 -5.19 -0.51 16.85
C ASP A 93 -6.37 -1.47 16.71
N LEU A 94 -6.41 -2.50 17.55
CA LEU A 94 -7.47 -3.51 17.52
C LEU A 94 -8.84 -2.95 17.93
N ASN A 95 -8.88 -1.77 18.56
CA ASN A 95 -10.11 -1.11 18.98
C ASN A 95 -10.66 -0.17 17.90
N ARG A 96 -9.89 0.10 16.84
CA ARG A 96 -10.31 0.95 15.72
C ARG A 96 -10.49 0.09 14.47
N ILE A 97 -11.74 -0.27 14.24
CA ILE A 97 -12.16 -1.00 13.04
C ILE A 97 -12.67 -0.04 11.97
N GLU A 98 -12.36 -0.36 10.72
CA GLU A 98 -12.87 0.31 9.53
C GLU A 98 -13.42 -0.76 8.59
N THR A 99 -14.62 -0.56 8.07
CA THR A 99 -15.27 -1.55 7.19
C THR A 99 -15.52 -0.93 5.83
N PHE A 100 -15.11 -1.64 4.79
CA PHE A 100 -15.31 -1.24 3.40
C PHE A 100 -16.16 -2.29 2.70
N SER A 101 -17.18 -1.86 1.97
CA SER A 101 -17.88 -2.77 1.06
C SER A 101 -16.94 -3.21 -0.07
N ASN A 102 -17.29 -4.30 -0.74
CA ASN A 102 -16.55 -4.74 -1.93
C ASN A 102 -16.50 -3.67 -3.04
N ASP A 103 -17.51 -2.80 -3.13
CA ASP A 103 -17.51 -1.70 -4.10
C ASP A 103 -16.60 -0.55 -3.67
N ASP A 104 -16.53 -0.25 -2.38
CA ASP A 104 -15.55 0.71 -1.84
C ASP A 104 -14.12 0.25 -2.10
N LEU A 105 -13.84 -1.04 -1.93
CA LEU A 105 -12.53 -1.62 -2.25
C LEU A 105 -12.19 -1.46 -3.74
N LYS A 106 -13.15 -1.65 -4.65
CA LYS A 106 -12.94 -1.37 -6.09
C LYS A 106 -12.67 0.10 -6.36
N LEU A 107 -13.35 1.02 -5.66
CA LEU A 107 -13.11 2.46 -5.79
C LEU A 107 -11.73 2.84 -5.25
N LEU A 108 -11.30 2.25 -4.14
CA LEU A 108 -9.96 2.40 -3.57
C LEU A 108 -8.88 1.94 -4.55
N GLY A 109 -9.06 0.76 -5.17
CA GLY A 109 -8.15 0.24 -6.19
C GLY A 109 -8.05 1.12 -7.44
N LYS A 110 -9.06 1.96 -7.71
CA LYS A 110 -9.07 2.93 -8.82
C LYS A 110 -8.65 4.35 -8.41
N GLY A 111 -8.41 4.61 -7.12
CA GLY A 111 -8.11 5.95 -6.61
C GLY A 111 -9.32 6.90 -6.63
N LEU A 112 -10.53 6.36 -6.66
CA LEU A 112 -11.79 7.12 -6.78
C LEU A 112 -12.60 7.15 -5.48
N TYR A 113 -12.14 6.47 -4.43
CA TYR A 113 -12.83 6.46 -3.16
C TYR A 113 -12.75 7.82 -2.46
N ASN A 114 -13.86 8.21 -1.85
CA ASN A 114 -13.99 9.49 -1.18
C ASN A 114 -14.96 9.36 0.00
N SER A 115 -14.54 9.81 1.17
CA SER A 115 -15.35 9.92 2.38
C SER A 115 -15.00 11.20 3.14
N ASP A 116 -15.75 11.51 4.20
CA ASP A 116 -15.48 12.68 5.05
C ASP A 116 -14.05 12.67 5.62
N GLU A 117 -13.55 11.48 5.94
CA GLU A 117 -12.19 11.32 6.45
C GLU A 117 -11.15 11.16 5.32
N MET A 118 -11.47 10.42 4.26
CA MET A 118 -10.50 9.99 3.26
C MET A 118 -10.86 10.54 1.89
N ARG A 119 -10.28 11.70 1.53
CA ARG A 119 -10.50 12.30 0.20
C ARG A 119 -9.45 11.83 -0.80
N LYS A 120 -9.89 11.48 -2.00
CA LYS A 120 -9.04 10.96 -3.09
C LYS A 120 -8.21 9.75 -2.62
N ALA A 121 -8.88 8.81 -1.97
CA ALA A 121 -8.18 7.66 -1.41
C ALA A 121 -7.82 6.66 -2.51
N GLU A 122 -6.57 6.21 -2.46
CA GLU A 122 -5.96 5.29 -3.41
C GLU A 122 -5.29 4.15 -2.65
N LEU A 123 -5.60 2.92 -3.06
CA LEU A 123 -4.87 1.74 -2.62
C LEU A 123 -3.56 1.67 -3.39
N VAL A 124 -2.45 1.76 -2.67
CA VAL A 124 -1.10 1.87 -3.25
C VAL A 124 -0.38 0.53 -3.24
N GLU A 125 -0.71 -0.34 -2.30
CA GLU A 125 -0.03 -1.61 -2.09
C GLU A 125 -0.92 -2.55 -1.26
N ILE A 126 -0.85 -3.85 -1.57
CA ILE A 126 -1.39 -4.92 -0.73
C ILE A 126 -0.23 -5.87 -0.44
N GLU A 127 0.07 -6.08 0.84
CA GLU A 127 1.04 -7.07 1.29
C GLU A 127 0.30 -8.28 1.87
N ARG A 128 0.50 -9.43 1.25
CA ARG A 128 0.12 -10.73 1.81
C ARG A 128 1.37 -11.44 2.30
N LYS A 129 1.55 -11.54 3.61
CA LYS A 129 2.60 -12.39 4.18
C LYS A 129 2.18 -13.84 3.99
N THR A 130 2.65 -14.49 2.92
CA THR A 130 2.57 -15.96 2.80
C THR A 130 3.52 -16.57 3.84
N GLY A 131 3.00 -16.80 5.03
CA GLY A 131 3.74 -17.42 6.12
C GLY A 131 3.34 -16.83 7.46
N THR A 132 2.42 -17.50 8.14
CA THR A 132 2.44 -17.53 9.61
C THR A 132 3.86 -17.99 10.00
N PRO A 133 4.65 -17.23 10.78
CA PRO A 133 5.72 -17.88 11.53
C PRO A 133 5.04 -18.97 12.35
N PRO A 134 5.56 -20.22 12.39
CA PRO A 134 4.94 -21.25 13.21
C PRO A 134 4.77 -20.72 14.64
N PRO A 135 3.65 -21.00 15.31
CA PRO A 135 3.51 -20.71 16.73
C PRO A 135 4.46 -21.67 17.46
N ASN A 136 5.71 -21.25 17.61
CA ASN A 136 6.76 -21.71 18.53
C ASN A 136 8.13 -21.37 17.95
N SER A 137 8.57 -20.13 18.16
CA SER A 137 9.98 -19.85 18.36
C SER A 137 10.17 -19.68 19.85
N LEU A 138 10.43 -20.80 20.54
CA LEU A 138 10.97 -20.83 21.90
C LEU A 138 12.36 -20.19 21.92
#